data_AF-A0A6N6NQ19-F1
#
_entry.id   AF-A0A6N6NQ19-F1
#
_cell.length_a   1.000
_cell.length_b   1.000
_cell.length_c   1.000
_cell.angle_alpha   90.00
_cell.angle_beta   90.00
_cell.angle_gamma   90.00
#
_symmetry.space_group_name_H-M   'P 1'
#
loop_
_entity.id
_entity.type
_entity.pdbx_description
1 polymer ?
#
loop_
_entity_poly.entity_id
_entity_poly.type
_entity_poly.pdbx_seq_one_letter_code
_entity_poly.pdbx_strand_id
1 'polypeptide(L)'
;MGSFNDEAGKINTGTGQYRVMQVVLREKFVGKGSKNFAEIEELCNQQYAEGYRLHTFAQSTAGSTGIGGGDRTVCNLVFERMN
;
A
#
# COMPACT_ATOMS: atom_id res chain seq x y z
N MET A 1 8.03 -0.95 21.76
CA MET A 1 6.92 -0.83 20.80
C MET A 1 7.24 0.36 19.91
N GLY A 2 7.94 0.12 18.80
CA GLY A 2 8.40 1.19 17.89
C GLY A 2 7.28 1.58 16.92
N SER A 3 7.27 2.86 16.53
CA SER A 3 6.23 3.53 15.75
C SER A 3 5.74 2.71 14.55
N PHE A 4 4.45 2.41 14.51
CA PHE A 4 3.79 1.87 13.33
C PHE A 4 3.62 3.00 12.30
N ASN A 5 4.54 3.04 11.32
CA ASN A 5 4.34 3.48 9.94
C ASN A 5 3.28 4.59 9.69
N ASP A 6 3.51 5.75 10.30
CA ASP A 6 2.79 7.00 10.10
C ASP A 6 3.22 7.77 8.82
N GLU A 7 4.25 7.31 8.12
CA GLU A 7 4.70 7.82 6.82
C GLU A 7 4.37 6.84 5.69
N ALA A 8 3.62 7.30 4.68
CA ALA A 8 3.34 6.53 3.48
C ALA A 8 4.65 6.16 2.75
N GLY A 9 4.83 4.88 2.42
CA GLY A 9 5.96 4.42 1.60
C GLY A 9 7.16 3.80 2.33
N LYS A 10 7.12 3.59 3.66
CA LYS A 10 8.20 2.87 4.35
C LYS A 10 8.10 1.36 4.12
N ILE A 11 9.05 0.83 3.34
CA ILE A 11 9.29 -0.60 3.15
C ILE A 11 10.09 -1.13 4.34
N ASN A 12 9.54 -2.08 5.11
CA ASN A 12 10.31 -2.78 6.13
C ASN A 12 11.22 -3.83 5.46
N THR A 13 12.53 -3.64 5.51
CA THR A 13 13.55 -4.52 4.91
C THR A 13 14.04 -5.62 5.86
N GLY A 14 13.19 -6.10 6.76
CA GLY A 14 13.54 -7.22 7.65
C GLY A 14 13.85 -8.49 6.84
N THR A 15 14.78 -9.32 7.31
CA THR A 15 15.15 -10.61 6.68
C THR A 15 14.09 -11.70 6.85
N GLY A 16 12.88 -11.33 7.26
CA GLY A 16 11.77 -12.24 7.51
C GLY A 16 11.14 -12.79 6.22
N GLN A 17 10.30 -13.81 6.39
CA GLN A 17 9.56 -14.44 5.29
C GLN A 17 8.49 -13.52 4.69
N TYR A 18 8.06 -12.49 5.41
CA TYR A 18 7.01 -11.57 4.98
C TYR A 18 7.51 -10.13 4.93
N ARG A 19 7.07 -9.39 3.90
CA ARG A 19 7.23 -7.95 3.74
C ARG A 19 5.87 -7.29 3.78
N VAL A 20 5.71 -6.25 4.59
CA VAL A 20 4.45 -5.51 4.75
C VAL A 20 4.62 -4.10 4.19
N MET A 21 3.67 -3.67 3.36
CA MET A 21 3.68 -2.37 2.68
C MET A 21 2.32 -1.69 2.87
N GLN A 22 2.34 -0.38 3.14
CA GLN A 22 1.14 0.45 3.24
C GLN A 22 1.16 1.50 2.12
N VAL A 23 0.10 1.52 1.32
CA VAL A 23 -0.12 2.48 0.24
C VAL A 23 -1.34 3.32 0.60
N VAL A 24 -1.21 4.64 0.57
CA VAL A 24 -2.33 5.56 0.81
C VAL A 24 -2.81 6.12 -0.52
N LEU A 25 -3.95 5.64 -0.99
CA LEU A 25 -4.63 6.15 -2.16
C LEU A 25 -5.32 7.46 -1.79
N ARG A 26 -4.69 8.58 -2.16
CA ARG A 26 -5.36 9.87 -2.13
C ARG A 26 -6.16 10.00 -3.41
N GLU A 27 -7.45 10.32 -3.31
CA GLU A 27 -8.21 10.82 -4.47
C GLU A 27 -7.55 12.11 -4.93
N LYS A 28 -6.57 12.01 -5.84
CA LYS A 28 -6.14 13.17 -6.62
C LYS A 28 -7.26 13.43 -7.61
N PHE A 29 -8.29 14.13 -7.15
CA PHE A 29 -9.24 14.85 -7.99
C PHE A 29 -8.41 15.71 -8.96
N VAL A 30 -8.21 15.19 -10.18
CA VAL A 30 -8.14 15.86 -11.49
C VAL A 30 -7.47 14.88 -12.47
N GLY A 31 -8.27 14.31 -13.36
CA GLY A 31 -7.83 13.51 -14.50
C GLY A 31 -8.45 12.12 -14.52
N LYS A 32 -9.27 11.84 -15.54
CA LYS A 32 -9.84 10.50 -15.81
C LYS A 32 -8.71 9.49 -15.95
N GLY A 33 -8.53 8.63 -14.97
CA GLY A 33 -7.56 7.53 -15.00
C GLY A 33 -7.12 7.17 -13.59
N SER A 34 -7.48 5.98 -13.15
CA SER A 34 -7.16 5.42 -11.83
C SER A 34 -5.66 5.18 -11.66
N LYS A 35 -4.88 6.25 -11.48
CA LYS A 35 -3.42 6.17 -11.22
C LYS A 35 -3.08 5.26 -10.03
N ASN A 36 -4.03 5.11 -9.10
CA ASN A 36 -3.94 4.25 -7.94
C ASN A 36 -3.74 2.76 -8.28
N PHE A 37 -4.41 2.23 -9.30
CA PHE A 37 -4.25 0.82 -9.67
C PHE A 37 -2.93 0.54 -10.37
N ALA A 38 -2.45 1.48 -11.19
CA ALA A 38 -1.15 1.37 -11.84
C ALA A 38 0.01 1.38 -10.81
N GLU A 39 -0.10 2.19 -9.75
CA GLU A 39 0.90 2.21 -8.67
C GLU A 39 0.92 0.88 -7.88
N ILE A 40 -0.25 0.30 -7.60
CA ILE A 40 -0.34 -1.01 -6.94
C ILE A 40 0.24 -2.11 -7.85
N GLU A 41 -0.07 -2.09 -9.14
CA GLU A 41 0.47 -3.06 -10.12
C GLU A 41 1.98 -2.96 -10.21
N GLU A 42 2.54 -1.76 -10.31
CA GLU A 42 3.98 -1.53 -10.35
C GLU A 42 4.67 -2.03 -9.07
N LEU A 43 4.10 -1.73 -7.89
CA LEU A 43 4.57 -2.23 -6.60
C LEU A 43 4.59 -3.76 -6.55
N CYS A 44 3.51 -4.42 -6.99
CA CYS A 44 3.45 -5.88 -7.07
C CYS A 44 4.53 -6.46 -8.00
N ASN A 45 4.75 -5.85 -9.17
CA ASN A 45 5.77 -6.28 -10.12
C ASN A 45 7.19 -6.13 -9.57
N GLN A 46 7.48 -5.02 -8.88
CA GLN A 46 8.76 -4.80 -8.21
C GLN A 46 9.02 -5.87 -7.14
N GLN A 47 8.02 -6.15 -6.30
CA GLN A 47 8.12 -7.19 -5.28
C GLN A 47 8.32 -8.59 -5.86
N TYR A 48 7.63 -8.90 -6.97
CA TYR A 48 7.81 -10.15 -7.69
C TYR A 48 9.22 -10.30 -8.24
N ALA A 49 9.77 -9.24 -8.85
CA ALA A 49 11.15 -9.22 -9.35
C ALA A 49 12.19 -9.42 -8.22
N GLU A 50 11.87 -9.01 -6.99
CA GLU A 50 12.70 -9.24 -5.80
C GLU A 50 12.51 -10.63 -5.15
N GLY A 51 11.71 -11.51 -5.74
CA GLY A 51 11.50 -12.85 -5.21
C GLY A 51 10.39 -12.93 -4.15
N TYR A 52 9.43 -12.01 -4.16
CA TYR A 52 8.29 -12.03 -3.24
C TYR A 52 6.94 -12.12 -3.98
N ARG A 53 6.02 -12.97 -3.51
CA ARG A 53 4.66 -13.12 -4.03
C ARG A 53 3.67 -12.38 -3.14
N LEU A 54 2.66 -11.73 -3.73
CA LEU A 54 1.58 -11.12 -2.96
C LEU A 54 0.80 -12.23 -2.23
N HIS A 55 0.73 -12.12 -0.91
CA HIS A 55 0.02 -13.05 -0.03
C HIS A 55 -1.34 -12.48 0.40
N THR A 56 -1.37 -11.23 0.88
CA THR A 56 -2.59 -10.56 1.33
C THR A 56 -2.69 -9.16 0.78
N PHE A 57 -3.88 -8.78 0.35
CA PHE A 57 -4.27 -7.40 0.08
C PHE A 57 -5.47 -7.03 0.95
N ALA A 58 -5.35 -5.98 1.75
CA ALA A 58 -6.41 -5.47 2.60
C ALA A 58 -6.62 -3.97 2.35
N GLN A 59 -7.81 -3.59 1.91
CA GLN A 59 -8.19 -2.20 1.71
C GLN A 59 -9.06 -1.73 2.88
N SER A 60 -8.71 -0.59 3.45
CA SER A 60 -9.49 0.12 4.46
C SER A 60 -9.81 1.52 3.96
N THR A 61 -11.09 1.88 3.96
CA THR A 61 -11.54 3.25 3.69
C THR A 61 -11.70 3.99 5.02
N ALA A 62 -10.86 4.98 5.28
CA ALA A 62 -11.06 5.89 6.40
C ALA A 62 -12.01 7.00 5.95
N GLY A 63 -13.30 6.84 6.27
CA GLY A 63 -14.32 7.86 6.02
C GLY A 63 -14.05 9.09 6.89
N SER A 64 -13.89 10.25 6.26
CA SER A 64 -13.67 11.51 6.95
C SER A 64 -15.01 12.20 7.20
N THR A 65 -15.51 12.15 8.44
CA THR A 65 -16.69 12.91 8.88
C THR A 65 -16.33 14.36 9.20
N GLY A 66 -15.81 15.13 8.23
CA GLY A 66 -15.39 16.52 8.44
C GLY A 66 -15.53 17.39 7.21
N ILE A 67 -15.94 18.65 7.41
CA ILE A 67 -16.09 19.69 6.37
C ILE A 67 -14.71 19.99 5.76
N GLY A 68 -14.33 19.30 4.68
CA GLY A 68 -13.11 19.54 3.91
C GLY A 68 -12.11 18.38 3.80
N GLY A 69 -12.37 17.22 4.40
CA GLY A 69 -11.49 16.05 4.30
C GLY A 69 -12.02 15.00 3.32
N GLY A 70 -11.39 14.86 2.15
CA GLY A 70 -11.72 13.78 1.20
C GLY A 70 -11.42 12.39 1.77
N ASP A 71 -12.12 11.38 1.25
CA ASP A 71 -11.96 10.00 1.69
C ASP A 71 -10.52 9.53 1.42
N ARG A 72 -9.93 8.84 2.40
CA ARG A 72 -8.60 8.23 2.27
C ARG A 72 -8.79 6.74 2.20
N THR A 73 -8.45 6.17 1.06
CA THR A 73 -8.35 4.72 0.94
C THR A 73 -6.92 4.31 1.27
N VAL A 74 -6.76 3.37 2.19
CA VAL A 74 -5.46 2.81 2.57
C VAL A 74 -5.45 1.34 2.17
N CYS A 75 -4.41 0.92 1.49
CA CYS A 75 -4.18 -0.46 1.11
C CYS A 75 -2.97 -1.00 1.88
N ASN A 76 -3.15 -2.13 2.55
CA ASN A 76 -2.10 -2.88 3.21
C ASN A 76 -1.82 -4.14 2.38
N LEU A 77 -0.59 -4.29 1.94
CA LEU A 77 -0.13 -5.43 1.16
C LEU A 77 0.89 -6.22 1.97
N VAL A 78 0.71 -7.53 2.01
CA VAL A 78 1.68 -8.47 2.59
C VAL A 78 2.20 -9.33 1.46
N PHE A 79 3.51 -9.36 1.30
CA PHE A 79 4.20 -10.22 0.37
C PHE A 79 4.97 -11.30 1.13
N GLU A 80 4.95 -12.53 0.64
CA GLU A 80 5.72 -13.64 1.17
C GLU A 80 6.90 -13.96 0.25
N ARG A 81 8.02 -14.40 0.81
CA ARG A 81 9.20 -14.78 0.02
C ARG A 81 8.92 -16.05 -0.77
N MET A 82 9.29 -16.05 -2.04
CA MET A 82 9.28 -17.25 -2.88
C MET A 82 10.48 -18.11 -2.51
N ASN A 83 10.24 -19.41 -2.31
CA ASN A 83 11.28 -20.41 -2.06
C ASN A 83 11.92 -20.87 -3.36
#